data_AF-A0A7C7W1P8-F1
#
_entry.id   AF-A0A7C7W1P8-F1
#
_cell.length_a   1.000
_cell.length_b   1.000
_cell.length_c   1.000
_cell.angle_alpha   90.00
_cell.angle_beta   90.00
_cell.angle_gamma   90.00
#
_symmetry.space_group_name_H-M   'P 1'
#
loop_
_entity.id
_entity.type
_entity.pdbx_description
1 polymer ?
#
loop_
_entity_poly.entity_id
_entity_poly.type
_entity_poly.pdbx_seq_one_letter_code
_entity_poly.pdbx_strand_id
1 'polypeptide(L)' 'NIGWRIDYFFVTEKLMTKVKDSFIQPDIMGSDHCPIGLDIKAK' A
#
# COMPACT_ATOMS: atom_id res chain seq x y z
N ASN A 1 -12.80 -8.71 9.14
CA ASN A 1 -11.59 -9.51 9.40
C ASN A 1 -10.89 -8.89 10.61
N ILE A 2 -10.49 -9.66 11.63
CA ILE A 2 -9.49 -9.18 12.60
C ILE A 2 -8.17 -9.22 11.81
N GLY A 3 -7.97 -8.20 10.97
CA GLY A 3 -7.09 -8.29 9.81
C GLY A 3 -5.62 -8.29 10.19
N TRP A 4 -4.85 -9.19 9.60
CA TRP A 4 -3.39 -9.19 9.70
C TRP A 4 -2.85 -8.29 8.59
N ARG A 5 -1.85 -7.46 8.90
CA ARG A 5 -1.12 -6.69 7.88
C ARG A 5 0.03 -7.54 7.37
N ILE A 6 -0.16 -8.24 6.24
CA ILE A 6 0.86 -9.13 5.65
C ILE A 6 1.30 -8.72 4.24
N ASP A 7 0.67 -7.70 3.67
CA ASP A 7 1.03 -7.10 2.38
C ASP A 7 1.78 -5.78 2.60
N TYR A 8 2.90 -5.59 1.88
CA TYR A 8 3.81 -4.46 2.09
C TYR A 8 4.41 -3.94 0.79
N PHE A 9 4.61 -2.61 0.73
CA PHE A 9 5.55 -1.99 -0.19
C PHE A 9 6.85 -1.66 0.54
N PHE A 10 7.98 -2.20 0.05
CA PHE A 10 9.30 -1.76 0.46
C PHE A 10 9.84 -0.74 -0.53
N VAL A 11 10.44 0.32 -0.02
CA VAL A 11 11.02 1.39 -0.83
C VAL A 11 12.39 1.77 -0.28
N THR A 12 13.26 2.23 -1.17
CA THR A 12 14.58 2.75 -0.77
C THR A 12 14.44 4.12 -0.10
N GLU A 13 15.39 4.49 0.75
CA GLU A 13 15.41 5.80 1.41
C GLU A 13 15.33 6.96 0.40
N LYS A 14 16.01 6.84 -0.74
CA LYS A 14 15.94 7.82 -1.82
C LYS A 14 14.53 7.96 -2.39
N LEU A 15 13.80 6.85 -2.52
CA LEU A 15 12.44 6.85 -3.06
C LEU A 15 11.41 7.35 -2.03
N MET A 16 11.69 7.25 -0.73
CA MET A 16 10.78 7.77 0.32
C MET A 16 10.43 9.24 0.13
N THR A 17 11.37 10.06 -0.35
CA THR A 17 11.13 11.47 -0.66
C THR A 17 10.05 11.72 -1.72
N LYS A 18 9.66 10.68 -2.46
CA LYS A 18 8.61 10.72 -3.49
C LYS A 18 7.33 10.01 -3.09
N VAL A 19 7.32 9.28 -1.97
CA VAL A 19 6.10 8.63 -1.47
C VAL A 19 5.18 9.72 -0.93
N LYS A 20 3.96 9.76 -1.45
CA LYS A 20 2.92 10.70 -1.04
C LYS A 20 1.97 10.07 -0.03
N ASP A 21 1.55 8.83 -0.30
CA ASP A 21 0.60 8.11 0.55
C ASP A 21 0.79 6.60 0.45
N SER A 22 0.38 5.88 1.48
CA SER A 22 0.23 4.42 1.48
C SER A 22 -1.01 4.03 2.27
N PHE A 23 -1.87 3.25 1.65
CA PHE A 23 -3.21 2.99 2.18
C PHE A 23 -3.67 1.55 1.92
N ILE A 24 -4.71 1.14 2.64
CA ILE A 24 -5.36 -0.16 2.53
C ILE A 24 -6.75 0.09 1.93
N GLN A 25 -7.20 -0.76 1.01
CA GLN A 25 -8.54 -0.69 0.39
C GLN A 25 -9.43 -1.85 0.88
N PRO A 26 -9.89 -1.84 2.15
CA PRO A 26 -10.57 -2.97 2.77
C PRO A 26 -11.96 -3.27 2.18
N ASP A 27 -12.57 -2.29 1.51
CA ASP A 27 -13.91 -2.43 0.92
C ASP A 27 -13.90 -3.12 -0.45
N ILE A 28 -12.72 -3.36 -1.04
CA ILE A 28 -12.58 -4.05 -2.32
C ILE A 28 -12.59 -5.56 -2.08
N MET A 29 -13.60 -6.22 -2.66
CA MET A 29 -13.88 -7.65 -2.49
C MET A 29 -13.47 -8.46 -3.73
N GLY A 30 -13.34 -9.79 -3.56
CA GLY A 30 -13.04 -10.73 -4.65
C GLY A 30 -11.79 -11.58 -4.43
N SER A 31 -11.06 -11.32 -3.34
CA SER A 31 -9.91 -12.09 -2.86
C SER A 31 -10.02 -12.26 -1.33
N ASP A 32 -9.26 -13.16 -0.74
CA ASP A 32 -9.10 -13.31 0.71
C ASP A 32 -8.17 -12.26 1.34
N HIS A 33 -7.46 -11.49 0.50
CA HIS A 33 -6.69 -10.30 0.87
C HIS A 33 -7.30 -9.03 0.25
N CYS A 34 -7.26 -7.92 0.98
CA CYS A 34 -7.62 -6.61 0.41
C CYS A 34 -6.40 -5.97 -0.27
N PRO A 35 -6.58 -5.19 -1.36
CA PRO A 35 -5.49 -4.46 -1.99
C PRO A 35 -4.86 -3.41 -1.07
N ILE A 36 -3.57 -3.13 -1.29
CA ILE A 36 -2.87 -1.98 -0.73
C ILE A 36 -2.35 -1.07 -1.84
N GLY A 37 -2.29 0.24 -1.58
CA GLY A 37 -1.85 1.26 -2.53
C GLY A 37 -0.60 2.01 -2.04
N LEU A 38 0.16 2.54 -3.00
CA LEU A 38 1.28 3.45 -2.78
C LEU A 38 1.23 4.57 -3.84
N ASP A 39 0.95 5.79 -3.40
CA ASP A 39 1.00 6.95 -4.28
C ASP A 39 2.41 7.52 -4.30
N ILE A 40 2.96 7.70 -5.51
CA ILE A 40 4.30 8.25 -5.73
C ILE A 40 4.26 9.48 -6.64
N LYS A 41 5.14 10.45 -6.36
CA LYS A 41 5.36 11.57 -7.28
C LYS A 41 6.15 11.09 -8.51
N ALA A 42 5.47 11.02 -9.66
CA ALA A 42 6.12 10.87 -10.96
C ALA A 42 7.01 12.08 -11.27
N LYS A 43 8.02 11.87 -12.11
CA LYS A 43 8.90 12.95 -12.57
C LYS A 43 8.15 13.93 -13.45
#